data_AF-A0A1V5LPJ6-F1
#
_entry.id   AF-A0A1V5LPJ6-F1
#
_cell.length_a   1.000
_cell.length_b   1.000
_cell.length_c   1.000
_cell.angle_alpha   90.00
_cell.angle_beta   90.00
_cell.angle_gamma   90.00
#
_symmetry.space_group_name_H-M   'P 1'
#
loop_
_entity.id
_entity.type
_entity.pdbx_description
1 polymer ?
#
loop_
_entity_poly.entity_id
_entity_poly.type
_entity_poly.pdbx_seq_one_letter_code
_entity_poly.pdbx_strand_id
1 'polypeptide(L)'
;MFRFLLVAVLACCLSVGALAANLTIVLNGKTYVVPTLVQNGKTYIDFGALLKVLGGAGSYDAKAQKLVINSGTGVMGTAQLAGDNGEFGKVYTLRKGDPLYFNLLKAEFTANPVTIGDRLFVPKKDEKLLLLRYTVQNPAKTDKLIRGDSLRFMAVDSLNVNHIGVGIWGDAISKQDASVQLKPAQKLEVFTMLKVPAKGVIPKLMVQSNLDNDGPVLRYDLRDKVTPLPASIADPEDKTGSTALEEVRAVLNTAYPCTNYSLTMTKVAYSTDPIDTPLKPGERFLVATLTLKYHQTFNGTIRGNSLEATGISTDGEGLFYKGLYLATAGRRVDNPVKTGAESTVRAVFVVPKDATAKTIEFKEGSSRVYIFEVPAQ
;
A
#
# COMPACT_ATOMS: atom_id res chain seq x y z
N MET A 1 -30.22 -14.45 3.44
CA MET A 1 -31.24 -15.46 3.80
C MET A 1 -32.18 -15.04 4.95
N PHE A 2 -31.78 -14.15 5.87
CA PHE A 2 -32.61 -13.73 7.02
C PHE A 2 -33.77 -12.75 6.73
N ARG A 3 -33.86 -12.15 5.53
CA ARG A 3 -34.89 -11.12 5.23
C ARG A 3 -36.26 -11.67 4.83
N PHE A 4 -36.37 -12.95 4.49
CA PHE A 4 -37.63 -13.53 4.00
C PHE A 4 -38.50 -14.18 5.09
N LEU A 5 -37.97 -14.42 6.30
CA LEU A 5 -38.72 -15.11 7.36
C LEU A 5 -39.60 -14.17 8.20
N LEU A 6 -39.33 -12.86 8.21
CA LEU A 6 -40.00 -11.92 9.11
C LEU A 6 -41.40 -11.46 8.61
N VAL A 7 -41.65 -11.54 7.31
CA VAL A 7 -42.92 -11.07 6.72
C VAL A 7 -44.04 -12.13 6.83
N ALA A 8 -43.68 -13.41 6.93
CA ALA A 8 -44.67 -14.50 6.97
C ALA A 8 -45.36 -14.67 8.34
N VAL A 9 -44.83 -14.08 9.43
CA VAL A 9 -45.37 -14.27 10.78
C VAL A 9 -46.42 -13.21 11.16
N LEU A 10 -46.45 -12.04 10.50
CA LEU A 10 -47.33 -10.93 10.91
C LEU A 10 -48.71 -10.91 10.23
N ALA A 11 -48.97 -11.78 9.26
CA ALA A 11 -50.23 -11.84 8.49
C ALA A 11 -51.18 -12.96 8.94
N CYS A 12 -51.02 -13.50 10.16
CA CYS A 12 -52.06 -14.32 10.78
C CYS A 12 -52.96 -13.43 11.64
N CYS A 13 -54.21 -13.26 11.21
CA CYS A 13 -55.30 -12.84 12.08
C CYS A 13 -55.45 -13.89 13.19
N LEU A 14 -54.73 -13.71 14.29
CA LEU A 14 -54.81 -14.53 15.49
C LEU A 14 -56.06 -14.13 16.27
N SER A 15 -57.23 -14.63 15.85
CA SER A 15 -58.37 -14.78 16.77
C SER A 15 -58.10 -16.01 17.64
N VAL A 16 -57.26 -15.85 18.67
CA VAL A 16 -56.95 -16.91 19.63
C VAL A 16 -57.98 -16.83 20.74
N GLY A 17 -58.76 -17.90 20.92
CA GLY A 17 -59.64 -18.07 22.07
C GLY A 17 -58.84 -18.02 23.37
N ALA A 18 -59.40 -17.34 24.37
CA ALA A 18 -58.92 -17.19 25.76
C ALA A 18 -57.45 -17.59 26.00
N LEU A 19 -56.52 -16.73 25.56
CA LEU A 19 -55.13 -16.85 25.96
C LEU A 19 -55.02 -16.69 27.48
N ALA A 20 -54.20 -17.53 28.11
CA ALA A 20 -53.73 -17.30 29.47
C ALA A 20 -53.11 -15.89 29.59
N ALA A 21 -53.01 -15.36 30.81
CA ALA A 21 -52.61 -13.97 31.09
C ALA A 21 -51.29 -13.50 30.42
N ASN A 22 -50.48 -14.41 29.87
CA ASN A 22 -49.26 -14.09 29.13
C ASN A 22 -49.13 -14.91 27.84
N LEU A 23 -48.49 -14.32 26.83
CA LEU A 23 -48.04 -15.00 25.62
C LEU A 23 -46.65 -15.60 25.86
N THR A 24 -46.46 -16.88 25.55
CA THR A 24 -45.14 -17.52 25.62
C THR A 24 -44.56 -17.73 24.22
N ILE A 25 -43.31 -17.30 24.03
CA ILE A 25 -42.60 -17.36 22.76
C ILE A 25 -41.27 -18.11 22.98
N VAL A 26 -40.95 -19.09 22.13
CA VAL A 26 -39.66 -19.78 22.18
C VAL A 26 -38.78 -19.27 21.04
N LEU A 27 -37.64 -18.64 21.37
CA LEU A 27 -36.66 -18.14 20.41
C LEU A 27 -35.29 -18.72 20.74
N ASN A 28 -34.65 -19.35 19.77
CA ASN A 28 -33.33 -19.99 19.93
C ASN A 28 -33.25 -20.93 21.16
N GLY A 29 -34.32 -21.71 21.39
CA GLY A 29 -34.42 -22.65 22.52
C GLY A 29 -34.64 -22.00 23.89
N LYS A 30 -34.80 -20.66 23.96
CA LYS A 30 -35.16 -19.94 25.18
C LYS A 30 -36.61 -19.50 25.16
N THR A 31 -37.28 -19.66 26.29
CA THR A 31 -38.69 -19.31 26.49
C THR A 31 -38.80 -17.90 27.05
N TYR A 32 -39.59 -17.05 26.39
CA TYR A 32 -39.86 -15.67 26.76
C TYR A 32 -41.36 -15.50 27.02
N VAL A 33 -41.69 -14.73 28.05
CA VAL A 33 -43.07 -14.44 28.43
C VAL A 33 -43.34 -12.96 28.12
N VAL A 34 -44.31 -12.72 27.24
CA VAL A 34 -44.75 -11.38 26.86
C VAL A 34 -46.08 -11.09 27.56
N PRO A 35 -46.17 -10.01 28.36
CA PRO A 35 -47.41 -9.63 29.01
C PRO A 35 -48.53 -9.39 28.00
N THR A 36 -49.74 -9.79 28.37
CA THR A 36 -50.95 -9.46 27.62
C THR A 36 -51.89 -8.60 28.47
N LEU A 37 -52.68 -7.75 27.82
CA LEU A 37 -53.68 -6.90 28.43
C LEU A 37 -55.05 -7.28 27.88
N VAL A 38 -56.02 -7.58 28.74
CA VAL A 38 -57.41 -7.80 28.31
C VAL A 38 -58.19 -6.50 28.48
N GLN A 39 -58.73 -5.97 27.38
CA GLN A 39 -59.57 -4.77 27.39
C GLN A 39 -60.80 -5.00 26.50
N ASN A 40 -62.00 -4.76 27.04
CA ASN A 40 -63.28 -4.94 26.33
C ASN A 40 -63.46 -6.34 25.70
N GLY A 41 -63.05 -7.39 26.42
CA GLY A 41 -63.13 -8.78 25.95
C GLY A 41 -62.12 -9.15 24.86
N LYS A 42 -61.17 -8.27 24.53
CA LYS A 42 -60.08 -8.51 23.58
C LYS A 42 -58.74 -8.56 24.30
N THR A 43 -57.89 -9.49 23.90
CA THR A 43 -56.52 -9.62 24.42
C THR A 43 -55.55 -8.90 23.50
N TYR A 44 -54.75 -8.00 24.07
CA TYR A 44 -53.70 -7.23 23.42
C TYR A 44 -52.34 -7.70 23.92
N ILE A 45 -51.33 -7.70 23.07
CA ILE A 45 -49.96 -8.02 23.45
C ILE A 45 -49.22 -6.70 23.69
N ASP A 46 -48.42 -6.62 24.76
CA ASP A 46 -47.50 -5.50 24.93
C ASP A 46 -46.45 -5.54 23.80
N PHE A 47 -46.62 -4.64 22.84
CA PHE A 47 -45.78 -4.58 21.66
C PHE A 47 -44.32 -4.20 21.99
N GLY A 48 -44.10 -3.37 23.01
CA GLY A 48 -42.76 -3.01 23.46
C GLY A 48 -42.03 -4.21 24.07
N ALA A 49 -42.73 -4.98 24.90
CA ALA A 49 -42.20 -6.22 25.48
C ALA A 49 -41.92 -7.27 24.39
N LEU A 50 -42.81 -7.40 23.40
CA LEU A 50 -42.62 -8.29 22.24
C LEU A 50 -41.37 -7.92 21.43
N LEU A 51 -41.20 -6.64 21.09
CA LEU A 51 -40.03 -6.18 20.35
C LEU A 51 -38.73 -6.39 21.11
N LYS A 52 -38.74 -6.19 22.43
CA LYS A 52 -37.58 -6.45 23.29
C LYS A 52 -37.17 -7.93 23.25
N VAL A 53 -38.13 -8.85 23.28
CA VAL A 53 -37.89 -10.30 23.14
C VAL A 53 -37.27 -10.64 21.77
N LEU A 54 -37.68 -9.93 20.72
CA LEU A 54 -37.17 -10.10 19.36
C LEU A 54 -35.86 -9.35 19.08
N GLY A 55 -35.27 -8.66 20.07
CA GLY A 55 -34.04 -7.88 19.91
C GLY A 55 -34.19 -6.64 19.03
N GLY A 56 -35.41 -6.15 18.83
CA GLY A 56 -35.72 -4.95 18.07
C GLY A 56 -36.08 -3.77 18.97
N ALA A 57 -36.03 -2.56 18.39
CA ALA A 57 -36.67 -1.38 18.95
C ALA A 57 -37.76 -0.92 17.97
N GLY A 58 -38.83 -0.28 18.46
CA GLY A 58 -39.87 0.19 17.58
C GLY A 58 -40.85 1.11 18.28
N SER A 59 -41.61 1.84 17.47
CA SER A 59 -42.63 2.77 17.93
C SER A 59 -43.87 2.66 17.06
N TYR A 60 -45.02 2.99 17.63
CA TYR A 60 -46.26 3.11 16.88
C TYR A 60 -46.62 4.59 16.74
N ASP A 61 -46.70 5.06 15.50
CA ASP A 61 -47.23 6.39 15.22
C ASP A 61 -48.75 6.30 15.14
N ALA A 62 -49.42 6.77 16.19
CA ALA A 62 -50.87 6.76 16.28
C ALA A 62 -51.56 7.66 15.25
N LYS A 63 -50.91 8.74 14.79
CA LYS A 63 -51.47 9.64 13.78
C LYS A 63 -51.41 9.01 12.39
N ALA A 64 -50.30 8.35 12.08
CA ALA A 64 -50.11 7.66 10.81
C ALA A 64 -50.67 6.23 10.78
N GLN A 65 -51.15 5.74 11.93
CA GLN A 65 -51.54 4.33 12.16
C GLN A 65 -50.48 3.34 11.67
N LYS A 66 -49.20 3.68 11.88
CA LYS A 66 -48.05 2.98 11.30
C LYS A 66 -47.11 2.47 12.37
N LEU A 67 -46.77 1.20 12.27
CA LEU A 67 -45.73 0.55 13.06
C LEU A 67 -44.36 0.81 12.43
N VAL A 68 -43.44 1.38 13.20
CA VAL A 68 -42.04 1.58 12.79
C VAL A 68 -41.17 0.65 13.61
N ILE A 69 -40.67 -0.41 12.98
CA ILE A 69 -39.72 -1.34 13.58
C ILE A 69 -38.32 -0.90 13.16
N ASN A 70 -37.56 -0.37 14.12
CA ASN A 70 -36.14 -0.11 13.95
C ASN A 70 -35.41 -1.45 14.13
N SER A 71 -35.15 -2.15 13.03
CA SER A 71 -34.23 -3.29 13.06
C SER A 71 -32.88 -2.77 13.56
N GLY A 72 -32.46 -3.22 14.74
CA GLY A 72 -31.28 -2.75 15.49
C GLY A 72 -29.93 -2.98 14.81
N THR A 73 -29.86 -3.02 13.48
CA THR A 73 -28.65 -2.76 12.69
C THR A 73 -28.70 -1.36 12.11
N GLY A 74 -29.05 -0.37 12.95
CA GLY A 74 -28.60 0.99 12.69
C GLY A 74 -27.09 0.95 12.81
N VAL A 75 -26.41 0.60 11.71
CA VAL A 75 -25.03 1.06 11.50
C VAL A 75 -25.16 2.55 11.73
N MET A 76 -24.58 3.08 12.83
CA MET A 76 -24.46 4.52 12.99
C MET A 76 -23.81 4.98 11.70
N GLY A 77 -24.60 5.57 10.80
CA GLY A 77 -24.07 6.09 9.55
C GLY A 77 -23.04 7.10 9.99
N THR A 78 -21.76 6.78 9.81
CA THR A 78 -20.70 7.72 10.09
C THR A 78 -20.99 8.89 9.18
N ALA A 79 -21.47 10.01 9.76
CA ALA A 79 -21.74 11.21 9.00
C ALA A 79 -20.50 11.49 8.15
N GLN A 80 -20.67 11.48 6.83
CA GLN A 80 -19.56 11.68 5.92
C GLN A 80 -18.94 13.03 6.28
N LEU A 81 -17.64 13.03 6.59
CA LEU A 81 -16.91 14.26 6.93
C LEU A 81 -17.16 15.30 5.82
N ALA A 82 -17.54 16.51 6.21
CA ALA A 82 -17.72 17.61 5.27
C ALA A 82 -16.45 17.75 4.41
N GLY A 83 -16.62 17.80 3.09
CA GLY A 83 -15.47 17.93 2.21
C GLY A 83 -15.85 18.01 0.75
N ASP A 84 -14.91 18.55 -0.03
CA ASP A 84 -15.08 18.85 -1.44
C ASP A 84 -14.44 17.78 -2.34
N ASN A 85 -14.91 17.71 -3.58
CA ASN A 85 -14.21 16.95 -4.61
C ASN A 85 -12.98 17.75 -5.05
N GLY A 86 -11.80 17.18 -4.83
CA GLY A 86 -10.53 17.77 -5.22
C GLY A 86 -10.30 17.71 -6.72
N GLU A 87 -9.68 18.77 -7.26
CA GLU A 87 -9.30 18.88 -8.67
C GLU A 87 -7.80 19.19 -8.75
N PHE A 88 -7.10 18.56 -9.69
CA PHE A 88 -5.67 18.83 -9.92
C PHE A 88 -5.49 20.27 -10.41
N GLY A 89 -4.45 20.96 -9.94
CA GLY A 89 -4.15 22.34 -10.31
C GLY A 89 -5.01 23.41 -9.61
N LYS A 90 -6.05 23.03 -8.87
CA LYS A 90 -6.93 23.95 -8.14
C LYS A 90 -6.47 24.15 -6.70
N VAL A 91 -6.49 25.41 -6.25
CA VAL A 91 -6.10 25.81 -4.90
C VAL A 91 -7.29 25.67 -3.95
N TYR A 92 -7.05 25.03 -2.80
CA TYR A 92 -8.02 24.83 -1.72
C TYR A 92 -7.47 25.34 -0.39
N THR A 93 -8.35 25.73 0.53
CA THR A 93 -7.98 26.06 1.91
C THR A 93 -8.25 24.87 2.82
N LEU A 94 -7.20 24.24 3.35
CA LEU A 94 -7.32 22.98 4.10
C LEU A 94 -7.47 23.14 5.62
N ARG A 95 -7.31 24.35 6.15
CA ARG A 95 -7.39 24.64 7.60
C ARG A 95 -8.30 25.83 7.86
N LYS A 96 -9.15 25.76 8.89
CA LYS A 96 -10.09 26.83 9.22
C LYS A 96 -9.46 27.81 10.21
N GLY A 97 -8.87 27.30 11.29
CA GLY A 97 -8.26 28.14 12.34
C GLY A 97 -6.91 28.72 11.94
N ASP A 98 -6.15 28.00 11.11
CA ASP A 98 -4.82 28.39 10.68
C ASP A 98 -4.62 28.10 9.18
N PRO A 99 -5.25 28.89 8.29
CA PRO A 99 -5.40 28.56 6.87
C PRO A 99 -4.10 28.21 6.17
N LEU A 100 -4.14 27.13 5.39
CA LEU A 100 -3.05 26.69 4.51
C LEU A 100 -3.63 26.45 3.13
N TYR A 101 -3.08 27.14 2.13
CA TYR A 101 -3.46 26.91 0.73
C TYR A 101 -2.73 25.69 0.20
N PHE A 102 -3.48 24.78 -0.42
CA PHE A 102 -3.01 23.51 -0.97
C PHE A 102 -3.42 23.38 -2.43
N ASN A 103 -2.53 22.87 -3.28
CA ASN A 103 -2.83 22.56 -4.68
C ASN A 103 -2.11 21.28 -5.11
N LEU A 104 -2.86 20.22 -5.40
CA LEU A 104 -2.31 18.97 -5.94
C LEU A 104 -1.94 19.16 -7.42
N LEU A 105 -0.66 19.07 -7.74
CA LEU A 105 -0.15 19.29 -9.10
C LEU A 105 -0.10 18.00 -9.92
N LYS A 106 0.44 16.92 -9.32
CA LYS A 106 0.70 15.66 -10.02
C LYS A 106 0.64 14.47 -9.06
N ALA A 107 0.24 13.33 -9.60
CA ALA A 107 0.35 12.02 -8.96
C ALA A 107 1.04 11.06 -9.95
N GLU A 108 1.99 10.27 -9.47
CA GLU A 108 2.69 9.27 -10.29
C GLU A 108 2.98 7.99 -9.51
N PHE A 109 2.95 6.85 -10.19
CA PHE A 109 3.43 5.60 -9.65
C PHE A 109 4.92 5.44 -9.91
N THR A 110 5.65 4.91 -8.93
CA THR A 110 7.06 4.53 -9.10
C THR A 110 7.38 3.28 -8.28
N ALA A 111 8.23 2.40 -8.82
CA ALA A 111 8.89 1.35 -8.05
C ALA A 111 10.33 1.73 -7.68
N ASN A 112 10.80 2.91 -8.10
CA ASN A 112 12.12 3.40 -7.71
C ASN A 112 12.08 3.94 -6.27
N PRO A 113 13.18 3.80 -5.52
CA PRO A 113 13.35 4.44 -4.23
C PRO A 113 13.19 5.95 -4.32
N VAL A 114 12.62 6.54 -3.28
CA VAL A 114 12.48 7.99 -3.13
C VAL A 114 13.22 8.42 -1.87
N THR A 115 14.08 9.42 -2.00
CA THR A 115 14.82 9.99 -0.87
C THR A 115 14.21 11.33 -0.47
N ILE A 116 13.95 11.52 0.82
CA ILE A 116 13.65 12.83 1.42
C ILE A 116 14.60 13.06 2.59
N GLY A 117 15.42 14.10 2.49
CA GLY A 117 16.47 14.37 3.47
C GLY A 117 17.42 13.18 3.62
N ASP A 118 17.51 12.67 4.85
CA ASP A 118 18.30 11.49 5.21
C ASP A 118 17.49 10.19 5.21
N ARG A 119 16.25 10.19 4.68
CA ARG A 119 15.40 9.00 4.66
C ARG A 119 15.24 8.46 3.25
N LEU A 120 15.42 7.16 3.12
CA LEU A 120 15.18 6.41 1.90
C LEU A 120 13.90 5.59 2.03
N PHE A 121 12.98 5.78 1.10
CA PHE A 121 11.74 5.03 0.99
C PHE A 121 11.83 4.06 -0.18
N VAL A 122 11.88 2.76 0.14
CA VAL A 122 11.91 1.68 -0.86
C VAL A 122 10.59 0.92 -0.83
N PRO A 123 9.92 0.73 -1.97
CA PRO A 123 8.78 -0.18 -2.05
C PRO A 123 9.27 -1.63 -2.05
N LYS A 124 8.59 -2.50 -1.29
CA LYS A 124 8.76 -3.95 -1.39
C LYS A 124 8.30 -4.48 -2.75
N LYS A 125 8.50 -5.78 -3.01
CA LYS A 125 8.03 -6.44 -4.24
C LYS A 125 6.50 -6.33 -4.44
N ASP A 126 5.75 -6.39 -3.35
CA ASP A 126 4.29 -6.31 -3.29
C ASP A 126 3.78 -4.88 -3.07
N GLU A 127 4.67 -3.88 -3.08
CA GLU A 127 4.34 -2.46 -2.94
C GLU A 127 4.78 -1.67 -4.18
N LYS A 128 4.14 -0.55 -4.45
CA LYS A 128 4.66 0.56 -5.26
C LYS A 128 4.49 1.86 -4.47
N LEU A 129 5.15 2.93 -4.89
CA LEU A 129 4.94 4.25 -4.31
C LEU A 129 3.97 5.05 -5.17
N LEU A 130 2.97 5.66 -4.54
CA LEU A 130 2.19 6.76 -5.10
C LEU A 130 2.86 8.07 -4.67
N LEU A 131 3.57 8.71 -5.59
CA LEU A 131 4.29 9.96 -5.37
C LEU A 131 3.37 11.14 -5.73
N LEU A 132 3.20 12.07 -4.80
CA LEU A 132 2.35 13.24 -4.95
C LEU A 132 3.22 14.50 -4.99
N ARG A 133 3.04 15.36 -5.99
CA ARG A 133 3.62 16.70 -6.06
C ARG A 133 2.53 17.74 -5.87
N TYR A 134 2.77 18.73 -5.02
CA TYR A 134 1.79 19.74 -4.67
C TYR A 134 2.45 21.03 -4.21
N THR A 135 1.69 22.13 -4.19
CA THR A 135 2.15 23.37 -3.55
C THR A 135 1.43 23.60 -2.24
N VAL A 136 2.16 24.13 -1.26
CA VAL A 136 1.59 24.74 -0.05
C VAL A 136 1.92 26.23 -0.05
N GLN A 137 0.98 27.05 0.41
CA GLN A 137 1.18 28.50 0.50
C GLN A 137 0.61 29.03 1.80
N ASN A 138 1.33 29.98 2.41
CA ASN A 138 0.88 30.69 3.60
C ASN A 138 0.01 31.90 3.21
N PRO A 139 -1.32 31.87 3.40
CA PRO A 139 -2.19 33.01 3.12
C PRO A 139 -2.23 34.05 4.26
N ALA A 140 -1.65 33.74 5.42
CA ALA A 140 -1.70 34.62 6.58
C ALA A 140 -0.74 35.81 6.45
N LYS A 141 -0.95 36.82 7.28
CA LYS A 141 -0.08 38.00 7.40
C LYS A 141 1.12 37.78 8.33
N THR A 142 1.20 36.61 8.96
CA THR A 142 2.29 36.20 9.83
C THR A 142 3.01 35.00 9.25
N ASP A 143 4.24 34.81 9.69
CA ASP A 143 5.02 33.62 9.41
C ASP A 143 4.28 32.34 9.86
N LYS A 144 4.42 31.26 9.08
CA LYS A 144 3.79 29.97 9.36
C LYS A 144 4.80 28.85 9.20
N LEU A 145 4.98 28.05 10.25
CA LEU A 145 5.72 26.81 10.16
C LEU A 145 4.91 25.77 9.39
N ILE A 146 5.50 25.19 8.35
CA ILE A 146 5.01 23.98 7.70
C ILE A 146 5.99 22.84 7.95
N ARG A 147 5.46 21.61 7.96
CA ARG A 147 6.20 20.36 8.17
C ARG A 147 5.43 19.18 7.62
N GLY A 148 6.09 18.02 7.52
CA GLY A 148 5.55 16.77 6.97
C GLY A 148 4.22 16.28 7.55
N ASP A 149 3.90 16.70 8.78
CA ASP A 149 2.68 16.36 9.51
C ASP A 149 1.61 17.46 9.43
N SER A 150 1.78 18.52 8.63
CA SER A 150 0.79 19.62 8.57
C SER A 150 -0.48 19.25 7.82
N LEU A 151 -0.44 18.20 7.00
CA LEU A 151 -1.58 17.60 6.31
C LEU A 151 -1.51 16.07 6.42
N ARG A 152 -2.66 15.41 6.39
CA ARG A 152 -2.77 13.95 6.30
C ARG A 152 -3.17 13.53 4.90
N PHE A 153 -2.48 12.53 4.37
CA PHE A 153 -2.75 11.92 3.08
C PHE A 153 -3.18 10.47 3.28
N MET A 154 -4.24 10.06 2.60
CA MET A 154 -4.74 8.69 2.61
C MET A 154 -5.13 8.27 1.20
N ALA A 155 -4.47 7.25 0.68
CA ALA A 155 -4.89 6.57 -0.55
C ALA A 155 -5.88 5.46 -0.18
N VAL A 156 -6.86 5.22 -1.05
CA VAL A 156 -7.80 4.11 -0.92
C VAL A 156 -7.67 3.27 -2.18
N ASP A 157 -7.35 1.98 -2.02
CA ASP A 157 -7.21 1.06 -3.14
C ASP A 157 -8.56 0.51 -3.65
N SER A 158 -8.50 -0.34 -4.68
CA SER A 158 -9.69 -0.97 -5.27
C SER A 158 -10.43 -1.92 -4.33
N LEU A 159 -9.79 -2.36 -3.23
CA LEU A 159 -10.38 -3.20 -2.20
C LEU A 159 -10.93 -2.38 -1.01
N ASN A 160 -10.93 -1.04 -1.14
CA ASN A 160 -11.30 -0.09 -0.08
C ASN A 160 -10.40 -0.17 1.16
N VAL A 161 -9.14 -0.59 1.00
CA VAL A 161 -8.14 -0.53 2.08
C VAL A 161 -7.46 0.84 2.05
N ASN A 162 -7.32 1.43 3.24
CA ASN A 162 -6.68 2.72 3.42
C ASN A 162 -5.16 2.57 3.57
N HIS A 163 -4.42 3.39 2.83
CA HIS A 163 -2.96 3.48 2.87
C HIS A 163 -2.56 4.88 3.30
N ILE A 164 -1.87 4.99 4.44
CA ILE A 164 -1.51 6.29 5.03
C ILE A 164 -0.20 6.80 4.42
N GLY A 165 -0.12 8.10 4.18
CA GLY A 165 1.11 8.74 3.71
C GLY A 165 2.23 8.69 4.73
N VAL A 166 3.47 8.78 4.26
CA VAL A 166 4.67 8.57 5.10
C VAL A 166 4.93 9.68 6.14
N GLY A 167 4.14 10.75 6.14
CA GLY A 167 4.22 11.83 7.13
C GLY A 167 5.46 12.70 7.03
N ILE A 168 6.17 12.68 5.89
CA ILE A 168 7.31 13.55 5.59
C ILE A 168 7.15 14.17 4.20
N TRP A 169 7.59 15.41 4.04
CA TRP A 169 7.53 16.14 2.78
C TRP A 169 8.93 16.47 2.32
N GLY A 170 9.22 16.25 1.04
CA GLY A 170 10.44 16.70 0.41
C GLY A 170 10.21 18.02 -0.29
N ASP A 171 11.13 18.96 -0.15
CA ASP A 171 11.20 20.13 -1.03
C ASP A 171 11.46 19.66 -2.47
N ALA A 172 10.66 20.14 -3.43
CA ALA A 172 10.68 19.62 -4.80
C ALA A 172 12.00 19.82 -5.54
N ILE A 173 12.84 20.77 -5.09
CA ILE A 173 14.13 21.12 -5.70
C ILE A 173 15.28 20.41 -4.98
N SER A 174 15.45 20.69 -3.69
CA SER A 174 16.57 20.21 -2.87
C SER A 174 16.39 18.78 -2.37
N LYS A 175 15.16 18.25 -2.40
CA LYS A 175 14.77 16.94 -1.85
C LYS A 175 15.04 16.80 -0.34
N GLN A 176 15.33 17.90 0.35
CA GLN A 176 15.46 17.91 1.81
C GLN A 176 14.08 17.90 2.47
N ASP A 177 14.03 17.55 3.75
CA ASP A 177 12.79 17.64 4.53
C ASP A 177 12.25 19.08 4.53
N ALA A 178 11.00 19.25 4.11
CA ALA A 178 10.32 20.53 4.03
C ALA A 178 9.72 20.91 5.40
N SER A 179 10.59 21.25 6.35
CA SER A 179 10.24 21.83 7.65
C SER A 179 10.71 23.29 7.71
N VAL A 180 9.89 24.21 7.18
CA VAL A 180 10.29 25.61 6.97
C VAL A 180 9.24 26.59 7.45
N GLN A 181 9.68 27.81 7.78
CA GLN A 181 8.81 28.92 8.12
C GLN A 181 8.48 29.72 6.85
N LEU A 182 7.27 29.56 6.33
CA LEU A 182 6.76 30.31 5.19
C LEU A 182 6.38 31.74 5.61
N LYS A 183 6.97 32.72 4.94
CA LYS A 183 6.57 34.13 5.04
C LYS A 183 5.15 34.35 4.47
N PRO A 184 4.49 35.47 4.80
CA PRO A 184 3.22 35.83 4.20
C PRO A 184 3.25 35.74 2.67
N ALA A 185 2.19 35.14 2.10
CA ALA A 185 2.03 34.85 0.67
C ALA A 185 3.08 33.92 0.04
N GLN A 186 4.09 33.44 0.77
CA GLN A 186 5.11 32.54 0.26
C GLN A 186 4.50 31.18 -0.09
N LYS A 187 4.90 30.68 -1.26
CA LYS A 187 4.51 29.37 -1.81
C LYS A 187 5.74 28.48 -1.88
N LEU A 188 5.57 27.21 -1.56
CA LEU A 188 6.58 26.16 -1.67
C LEU A 188 6.00 24.97 -2.44
N GLU A 189 6.76 24.46 -3.41
CA GLU A 189 6.45 23.17 -4.04
C GLU A 189 7.13 22.06 -3.25
N VAL A 190 6.35 21.06 -2.89
CA VAL A 190 6.80 19.91 -2.11
C VAL A 190 6.27 18.62 -2.73
N PHE A 191 6.82 17.49 -2.28
CA PHE A 191 6.31 16.17 -2.60
C PHE A 191 6.22 15.27 -1.37
N THR A 192 5.33 14.29 -1.42
CA THR A 192 5.25 13.21 -0.43
C THR A 192 4.88 11.92 -1.14
N MET A 193 4.86 10.80 -0.42
CA MET A 193 4.48 9.51 -1.00
C MET A 193 3.62 8.67 -0.08
N LEU A 194 2.95 7.70 -0.68
CA LEU A 194 2.22 6.64 0.01
C LEU A 194 2.74 5.30 -0.51
N LYS A 195 3.00 4.36 0.39
CA LYS A 195 3.19 2.95 0.01
C LYS A 195 1.82 2.36 -0.26
N VAL A 196 1.63 1.81 -1.45
CA VAL A 196 0.36 1.21 -1.89
C VAL A 196 0.64 -0.16 -2.51
N PRO A 197 -0.36 -1.05 -2.65
CA PRO A 197 -0.15 -2.38 -3.22
C PRO A 197 0.46 -2.29 -4.62
N ALA A 198 1.36 -3.21 -4.96
CA ALA A 198 1.95 -3.29 -6.29
C ALA A 198 0.87 -3.45 -7.37
N LYS A 199 -0.18 -4.22 -7.08
CA LYS A 199 -1.27 -4.55 -8.00
C LYS A 199 -2.37 -3.48 -8.05
N GLY A 200 -2.87 -3.24 -9.25
CA GLY A 200 -4.08 -2.47 -9.52
C GLY A 200 -3.96 -0.95 -9.33
N VAL A 201 -5.04 -0.27 -9.67
CA VAL A 201 -5.20 1.18 -9.55
C VAL A 201 -5.40 1.62 -8.11
N ILE A 202 -5.07 2.89 -7.83
CA ILE A 202 -5.47 3.58 -6.60
C ILE A 202 -6.55 4.59 -7.00
N PRO A 203 -7.84 4.28 -6.83
CA PRO A 203 -8.92 5.11 -7.35
C PRO A 203 -9.11 6.42 -6.60
N LYS A 204 -8.68 6.53 -5.34
CA LYS A 204 -9.01 7.68 -4.49
C LYS A 204 -7.84 8.12 -3.64
N LEU A 205 -7.69 9.43 -3.51
CA LEU A 205 -6.82 10.10 -2.55
C LEU A 205 -7.64 11.07 -1.70
N MET A 206 -7.42 11.04 -0.39
CA MET A 206 -8.00 11.97 0.57
C MET A 206 -6.89 12.83 1.16
N VAL A 207 -7.11 14.15 1.19
CA VAL A 207 -6.19 15.13 1.79
C VAL A 207 -6.97 15.97 2.78
N GLN A 208 -6.45 16.08 4.00
CA GLN A 208 -7.11 16.83 5.07
C GLN A 208 -6.10 17.47 6.03
N SER A 209 -6.57 18.38 6.87
CA SER A 209 -5.80 18.90 8.00
C SER A 209 -5.31 17.78 8.92
N ASN A 210 -4.16 18.01 9.55
CA ASN A 210 -3.66 17.16 10.61
C ASN A 210 -4.44 17.27 11.92
N LEU A 211 -5.18 18.36 12.10
CA LEU A 211 -6.13 18.54 13.19
C LEU A 211 -7.51 18.03 12.78
N ASP A 212 -8.15 17.28 13.66
CA ASP A 212 -9.49 16.76 13.41
C ASP A 212 -10.51 17.90 13.34
N ASN A 213 -11.40 17.84 12.34
CA ASN A 213 -12.44 18.84 12.08
C ASN A 213 -11.95 20.28 11.79
N ASP A 214 -10.66 20.49 11.53
CA ASP A 214 -10.08 21.80 11.17
C ASP A 214 -10.06 21.99 9.64
N GLY A 215 -11.22 21.97 8.98
CA GLY A 215 -11.33 22.22 7.53
C GLY A 215 -11.92 21.06 6.73
N PRO A 216 -12.05 21.24 5.40
CA PRO A 216 -12.65 20.24 4.52
C PRO A 216 -11.72 19.04 4.30
N VAL A 217 -12.31 17.89 3.99
CA VAL A 217 -11.60 16.73 3.45
C VAL A 217 -11.68 16.75 1.93
N LEU A 218 -10.57 16.99 1.25
CA LEU A 218 -10.51 16.94 -0.21
C LEU A 218 -10.46 15.49 -0.67
N ARG A 219 -11.34 15.13 -1.61
CA ARG A 219 -11.42 13.78 -2.19
C ARG A 219 -11.10 13.84 -3.66
N TYR A 220 -9.94 13.33 -4.04
CA TYR A 220 -9.50 13.24 -5.42
C TYR A 220 -9.87 11.87 -6.00
N ASP A 221 -10.53 11.88 -7.14
CA ASP A 221 -10.61 10.72 -8.02
C ASP A 221 -9.34 10.64 -8.86
N LEU A 222 -8.58 9.58 -8.65
CA LEU A 222 -7.27 9.34 -9.24
C LEU A 222 -7.33 8.45 -10.48
N ARG A 223 -8.49 7.86 -10.80
CA ARG A 223 -8.66 7.04 -12.00
C ARG A 223 -8.27 7.85 -13.24
N ASP A 224 -7.42 7.26 -14.07
CA ASP A 224 -6.91 7.83 -15.33
C ASP A 224 -6.14 9.16 -15.20
N LYS A 225 -5.76 9.57 -13.97
CA LYS A 225 -5.02 10.82 -13.69
C LYS A 225 -3.62 10.61 -13.13
N VAL A 226 -3.29 9.39 -12.71
CA VAL A 226 -1.97 9.05 -12.17
C VAL A 226 -1.06 8.67 -13.33
N THR A 227 0.15 9.25 -13.38
CA THR A 227 1.16 8.81 -14.35
C THR A 227 1.51 7.34 -14.07
N PRO A 228 1.39 6.43 -15.06
CA PRO A 228 1.63 5.02 -14.87
C PRO A 228 3.10 4.70 -14.59
N LEU A 229 3.36 3.47 -14.17
CA LEU A 229 4.72 2.95 -14.05
C LEU A 229 5.41 2.89 -15.43
N PRO A 230 6.75 3.04 -15.50
CA PRO A 230 7.50 2.74 -16.71
C PRO A 230 7.25 1.32 -17.21
N ALA A 231 7.13 1.14 -18.53
CA ALA A 231 6.83 -0.14 -19.16
C ALA A 231 7.81 -1.27 -18.80
N SER A 232 9.05 -0.94 -18.42
CA SER A 232 10.06 -1.93 -17.99
C SER A 232 9.74 -2.62 -16.67
N ILE A 233 8.82 -2.07 -15.87
CA ILE A 233 8.44 -2.60 -14.55
C ILE A 233 6.93 -2.76 -14.37
N ALA A 234 6.13 -2.23 -15.31
CA ALA A 234 4.69 -2.39 -15.32
C ALA A 234 4.31 -3.78 -15.85
N ASP A 235 3.23 -4.35 -15.33
CA ASP A 235 2.62 -5.56 -15.88
C ASP A 235 2.00 -5.23 -17.26
N PRO A 236 2.45 -5.86 -18.36
CA PRO A 236 1.93 -5.58 -19.70
C PRO A 236 0.44 -5.93 -19.87
N GLU A 237 -0.12 -6.79 -19.02
CA GLU A 237 -1.55 -7.15 -19.06
C GLU A 237 -2.44 -6.08 -18.39
N ASP A 238 -1.87 -5.26 -17.51
CA ASP A 238 -2.56 -4.12 -16.91
C ASP A 238 -2.44 -2.88 -17.80
N LYS A 239 -3.48 -2.66 -18.63
CA LYS A 239 -3.58 -1.51 -19.55
C LYS A 239 -3.52 -0.14 -18.86
N THR A 240 -3.77 -0.07 -17.55
CA THR A 240 -3.64 1.18 -16.80
C THR A 240 -2.19 1.52 -16.46
N GLY A 241 -1.27 0.56 -16.58
CA GLY A 241 0.12 0.68 -16.16
C GLY A 241 0.29 0.87 -14.65
N SER A 242 -0.71 0.51 -13.85
CA SER A 242 -0.69 0.70 -12.39
C SER A 242 -0.09 -0.50 -11.66
N THR A 243 -0.11 -1.69 -12.25
CA THR A 243 0.41 -2.90 -11.65
C THR A 243 1.92 -3.01 -11.85
N ALA A 244 2.66 -3.06 -10.75
CA ALA A 244 4.10 -3.33 -10.78
C ALA A 244 4.35 -4.83 -10.76
N LEU A 245 5.31 -5.29 -11.58
CA LEU A 245 5.77 -6.67 -11.56
C LEU A 245 6.53 -6.99 -10.26
N GLU A 246 6.32 -8.19 -9.72
CA GLU A 246 7.15 -8.75 -8.63
C GLU A 246 8.49 -9.28 -9.17
N GLU A 247 8.47 -9.78 -10.41
CA GLU A 247 9.60 -10.31 -11.15
C GLU A 247 9.80 -9.49 -12.43
N VAL A 248 10.97 -8.86 -12.56
CA VAL A 248 11.28 -7.97 -13.68
C VAL A 248 12.29 -8.68 -14.58
N ARG A 249 11.95 -8.82 -15.86
CA ARG A 249 12.90 -9.26 -16.88
C ARG A 249 13.93 -8.16 -17.09
N ALA A 250 15.13 -8.40 -16.56
CA ALA A 250 16.21 -7.45 -16.51
C ALA A 250 17.10 -7.56 -17.75
N VAL A 251 17.62 -6.41 -18.17
CA VAL A 251 18.50 -6.27 -19.35
C VAL A 251 19.90 -5.93 -18.86
N LEU A 252 20.91 -6.54 -19.50
CA LEU A 252 22.32 -6.22 -19.22
C LEU A 252 22.58 -4.72 -19.36
N ASN A 253 23.50 -4.21 -18.55
CA ASN A 253 23.91 -2.80 -18.50
C ASN A 253 22.78 -1.81 -18.12
N THR A 254 21.64 -2.31 -17.61
CA THR A 254 20.58 -1.48 -17.03
C THR A 254 20.63 -1.56 -15.50
N ALA A 255 20.48 -0.41 -14.84
CA ALA A 255 20.45 -0.33 -13.39
C ALA A 255 19.03 -0.57 -12.85
N TYR A 256 18.91 -1.49 -11.89
CA TYR A 256 17.65 -1.85 -11.26
C TYR A 256 17.68 -1.52 -9.75
N PRO A 257 16.61 -0.98 -9.19
CA PRO A 257 16.59 -0.59 -7.77
C PRO A 257 16.40 -1.80 -6.86
N CYS A 258 17.36 -2.06 -5.98
CA CYS A 258 17.21 -2.94 -4.82
C CYS A 258 16.96 -2.09 -3.55
N THR A 259 17.02 -2.70 -2.37
CA THR A 259 16.74 -2.03 -1.09
C THR A 259 17.84 -1.05 -0.68
N ASN A 260 19.11 -1.44 -0.81
CA ASN A 260 20.25 -0.60 -0.46
C ASN A 260 21.08 -0.21 -1.68
N TYR A 261 20.95 -0.95 -2.78
CA TYR A 261 21.77 -0.78 -3.98
C TYR A 261 20.95 -0.55 -5.23
N SER A 262 21.51 0.12 -6.23
CA SER A 262 21.13 -0.11 -7.63
C SER A 262 22.05 -1.20 -8.18
N LEU A 263 21.43 -2.26 -8.71
CA LEU A 263 22.10 -3.42 -9.29
C LEU A 263 22.20 -3.26 -10.80
N THR A 264 23.40 -3.37 -11.35
CA THR A 264 23.63 -3.48 -12.80
C THR A 264 24.45 -4.73 -13.09
N MET A 265 23.94 -5.66 -13.89
CA MET A 265 24.75 -6.78 -14.41
C MET A 265 25.34 -6.39 -15.76
N THR A 266 26.67 -6.48 -15.89
CA THR A 266 27.38 -6.04 -17.10
C THR A 266 27.92 -7.19 -17.93
N LYS A 267 28.24 -8.32 -17.31
CA LYS A 267 28.82 -9.49 -17.98
C LYS A 267 28.49 -10.77 -17.24
N VAL A 268 28.37 -11.87 -17.99
CA VAL A 268 28.33 -13.24 -17.45
C VAL A 268 29.37 -14.07 -18.21
N ALA A 269 30.12 -14.93 -17.54
CA ALA A 269 31.12 -15.81 -18.16
C ALA A 269 31.36 -17.08 -17.34
N TYR A 270 31.72 -18.17 -18.01
CA TYR A 270 32.29 -19.34 -17.33
C TYR A 270 33.78 -19.15 -17.02
N SER A 271 34.26 -19.76 -15.94
CA SER A 271 35.68 -19.81 -15.58
C SER A 271 36.02 -21.11 -14.87
N THR A 272 37.23 -21.60 -15.09
CA THR A 272 37.83 -22.71 -14.34
C THR A 272 38.89 -22.25 -13.34
N ASP A 273 39.17 -20.94 -13.30
CA ASP A 273 40.16 -20.38 -12.40
C ASP A 273 39.64 -20.46 -10.95
N PRO A 274 40.47 -20.86 -9.98
CA PRO A 274 40.04 -20.94 -8.59
C PRO A 274 39.53 -19.60 -8.06
N ILE A 275 38.33 -19.60 -7.46
CA ILE A 275 37.77 -18.48 -6.71
C ILE A 275 37.56 -18.98 -5.28
N ASP A 276 38.40 -18.51 -4.35
CA ASP A 276 38.41 -18.84 -2.91
C ASP A 276 38.88 -20.28 -2.64
N THR A 277 38.19 -21.24 -3.24
CA THR A 277 38.47 -22.67 -3.13
C THR A 277 38.56 -23.30 -4.52
N PRO A 278 39.38 -24.34 -4.71
CA PRO A 278 39.39 -25.11 -5.96
C PRO A 278 38.02 -25.72 -6.27
N LEU A 279 37.74 -25.88 -7.58
CA LEU A 279 36.58 -26.63 -8.08
C LEU A 279 36.80 -28.14 -7.92
N LYS A 280 35.72 -28.91 -7.76
CA LYS A 280 35.81 -30.38 -7.88
C LYS A 280 35.98 -30.77 -9.36
N PRO A 281 36.53 -31.97 -9.64
CA PRO A 281 36.54 -32.50 -11.00
C PRO A 281 35.13 -32.49 -11.61
N GLY A 282 34.98 -31.96 -12.82
CA GLY A 282 33.69 -31.86 -13.51
C GLY A 282 32.87 -30.61 -13.19
N GLU A 283 33.40 -29.66 -12.41
CA GLU A 283 32.74 -28.37 -12.14
C GLU A 283 33.44 -27.21 -12.87
N ARG A 284 32.70 -26.13 -13.08
CA ARG A 284 33.17 -24.81 -13.49
C ARG A 284 32.42 -23.72 -12.71
N PHE A 285 32.97 -22.52 -12.67
CA PHE A 285 32.24 -21.35 -12.17
C PHE A 285 31.44 -20.70 -13.28
N LEU A 286 30.24 -20.22 -12.94
CA LEU A 286 29.53 -19.17 -13.68
C LEU A 286 29.68 -17.87 -12.89
N VAL A 287 30.21 -16.85 -13.53
CA VAL A 287 30.58 -15.57 -12.91
C VAL A 287 29.78 -14.45 -13.56
N ALA A 288 28.90 -13.83 -12.78
CA ALA A 288 28.20 -12.61 -13.17
C ALA A 288 28.91 -11.39 -12.57
N THR A 289 29.37 -10.48 -13.41
CA THR A 289 29.96 -9.20 -13.02
C THR A 289 28.86 -8.18 -12.78
N LEU A 290 28.84 -7.63 -11.56
CA LEU A 290 27.84 -6.69 -11.09
C LEU A 290 28.49 -5.35 -10.71
N THR A 291 27.79 -4.25 -10.98
CA THR A 291 28.04 -2.95 -10.36
C THR A 291 26.93 -2.69 -9.36
N LEU A 292 27.29 -2.46 -8.10
CA LEU A 292 26.38 -2.10 -7.02
C LEU A 292 26.59 -0.63 -6.67
N LYS A 293 25.59 0.21 -6.91
CA LYS A 293 25.58 1.61 -6.48
C LYS A 293 24.82 1.74 -5.16
N TYR A 294 25.51 2.05 -4.08
CA TYR A 294 24.88 2.18 -2.77
C TYR A 294 24.12 3.50 -2.64
N HIS A 295 22.82 3.46 -2.34
CA HIS A 295 21.96 4.65 -2.35
C HIS A 295 21.31 4.97 -1.00
N GLN A 296 21.73 4.28 0.07
CA GLN A 296 21.39 4.69 1.44
C GLN A 296 21.97 6.06 1.77
N THR A 297 21.39 6.72 2.75
CA THR A 297 21.77 8.07 3.19
C THR A 297 22.91 8.08 4.21
N PHE A 298 23.34 6.91 4.66
CA PHE A 298 24.45 6.70 5.59
C PHE A 298 25.40 5.63 5.04
N ASN A 299 26.68 5.69 5.41
CA ASN A 299 27.68 4.70 5.01
C ASN A 299 27.29 3.29 5.46
N GLY A 300 27.56 2.29 4.62
CA GLY A 300 27.23 0.90 4.91
C GLY A 300 28.39 -0.05 4.60
N THR A 301 28.03 -1.31 4.35
CA THR A 301 28.97 -2.36 3.97
C THR A 301 28.35 -3.18 2.86
N ILE A 302 29.15 -3.54 1.86
CA ILE A 302 28.80 -4.60 0.90
C ILE A 302 29.41 -5.89 1.44
N ARG A 303 28.55 -6.85 1.76
CA ARG A 303 28.88 -8.18 2.26
C ARG A 303 28.67 -9.26 1.21
N GLY A 304 29.33 -10.41 1.40
CA GLY A 304 29.22 -11.61 0.56
C GLY A 304 27.78 -12.11 0.33
N ASN A 305 26.85 -11.71 1.19
CA ASN A 305 25.43 -12.08 1.16
C ASN A 305 24.50 -10.86 1.02
N SER A 306 24.98 -9.73 0.49
CA SER A 306 24.14 -8.53 0.29
C SER A 306 23.05 -8.73 -0.75
N LEU A 307 23.21 -9.73 -1.61
CA LEU A 307 22.22 -10.16 -2.59
C LEU A 307 21.93 -11.64 -2.37
N GLU A 308 20.67 -11.99 -2.54
CA GLU A 308 20.25 -13.36 -2.79
C GLU A 308 20.27 -13.57 -4.30
N ALA A 309 20.80 -14.70 -4.74
CA ALA A 309 20.85 -15.03 -6.15
C ALA A 309 20.52 -16.50 -6.41
N THR A 310 19.81 -16.74 -7.50
CA THR A 310 19.44 -18.06 -7.99
C THR A 310 19.91 -18.18 -9.43
N GLY A 311 20.55 -19.28 -9.79
CA GLY A 311 20.82 -19.60 -11.19
C GLY A 311 19.97 -20.80 -11.62
N ILE A 312 19.52 -20.83 -12.86
CA ILE A 312 18.76 -21.96 -13.43
C ILE A 312 19.45 -22.39 -14.71
N SER A 313 19.67 -23.70 -14.90
CA SER A 313 20.23 -24.27 -16.13
C SER A 313 19.21 -24.34 -17.28
N THR A 314 19.68 -24.63 -18.48
CA THR A 314 18.82 -24.91 -19.65
C THR A 314 17.91 -26.11 -19.44
N ASP A 315 18.33 -27.04 -18.58
CA ASP A 315 17.56 -28.24 -18.21
C ASP A 315 16.60 -27.99 -17.03
N GLY A 316 16.58 -26.77 -16.49
CA GLY A 316 15.70 -26.37 -15.38
C GLY A 316 16.27 -26.68 -13.99
N GLU A 317 17.54 -27.08 -13.88
CA GLU A 317 18.18 -27.37 -12.60
C GLU A 317 18.69 -26.11 -11.91
N GLY A 318 18.58 -26.06 -10.58
CA GLY A 318 19.11 -24.96 -9.77
C GLY A 318 20.64 -24.99 -9.68
N LEU A 319 21.29 -23.84 -9.88
CA LEU A 319 22.72 -23.67 -9.76
C LEU A 319 23.11 -23.22 -8.34
N PHE A 320 24.22 -23.75 -7.82
CA PHE A 320 24.65 -23.44 -6.45
C PHE A 320 25.29 -22.06 -6.37
N TYR A 321 24.62 -21.11 -5.72
CA TYR A 321 25.14 -19.76 -5.47
C TYR A 321 26.15 -19.75 -4.33
N LYS A 322 27.41 -19.38 -4.63
CA LYS A 322 28.52 -19.34 -3.66
C LYS A 322 28.58 -18.03 -2.87
N GLY A 323 28.09 -16.93 -3.44
CA GLY A 323 28.09 -15.60 -2.83
C GLY A 323 28.69 -14.49 -3.71
N LEU A 324 28.85 -13.30 -3.13
CA LEU A 324 29.52 -12.15 -3.73
C LEU A 324 31.02 -12.12 -3.39
N TYR A 325 31.84 -11.92 -4.42
CA TYR A 325 33.28 -11.86 -4.38
C TYR A 325 33.77 -10.52 -4.94
N LEU A 326 34.97 -10.08 -4.52
CA LEU A 326 35.58 -8.90 -5.12
C LEU A 326 35.87 -9.12 -6.60
N ALA A 327 35.80 -8.07 -7.42
CA ALA A 327 36.09 -8.15 -8.85
C ALA A 327 37.52 -8.63 -9.15
N THR A 328 38.50 -8.21 -8.35
CA THR A 328 39.93 -8.43 -8.63
C THR A 328 40.59 -9.51 -7.77
N ALA A 329 39.87 -10.11 -6.82
CA ALA A 329 40.45 -11.07 -5.89
C ALA A 329 39.45 -12.19 -5.57
N GLY A 330 39.94 -13.42 -5.39
CA GLY A 330 39.14 -14.60 -5.02
C GLY A 330 38.57 -14.58 -3.60
N ARG A 331 38.49 -13.42 -2.94
CA ARG A 331 37.95 -13.27 -1.58
C ARG A 331 36.52 -12.73 -1.61
N ARG A 332 35.70 -13.16 -0.66
CA ARG A 332 34.34 -12.63 -0.48
C ARG A 332 34.39 -11.13 -0.21
N VAL A 333 33.37 -10.41 -0.68
CA VAL A 333 33.27 -8.97 -0.42
C VAL A 333 32.85 -8.73 1.04
N ASP A 334 33.57 -7.83 1.71
CA ASP A 334 33.21 -7.29 3.02
C ASP A 334 33.82 -5.89 3.16
N ASN A 335 33.35 -4.98 2.30
CA ASN A 335 33.95 -3.65 2.15
C ASN A 335 32.99 -2.57 2.67
N PRO A 336 33.48 -1.59 3.45
CA PRO A 336 32.71 -0.40 3.73
C PRO A 336 32.41 0.34 2.42
N VAL A 337 31.20 0.90 2.30
CA VAL A 337 30.76 1.65 1.12
C VAL A 337 30.14 2.98 1.56
N LYS A 338 30.54 4.06 0.89
CA LYS A 338 29.97 5.40 1.13
C LYS A 338 28.67 5.57 0.36
N THR A 339 27.78 6.42 0.86
CA THR A 339 26.59 6.88 0.14
C THR A 339 26.95 7.32 -1.28
N GLY A 340 26.22 6.81 -2.28
CA GLY A 340 26.40 7.11 -3.69
C GLY A 340 27.58 6.40 -4.36
N ALA A 341 28.45 5.71 -3.60
CA ALA A 341 29.60 5.02 -4.18
C ALA A 341 29.18 3.76 -4.94
N GLU A 342 29.95 3.46 -5.98
CA GLU A 342 29.79 2.26 -6.79
C GLU A 342 30.87 1.23 -6.44
N SER A 343 30.53 -0.04 -6.55
CA SER A 343 31.46 -1.15 -6.34
C SER A 343 31.21 -2.25 -7.35
N THR A 344 32.28 -2.69 -8.02
CA THR A 344 32.23 -3.84 -8.90
C THR A 344 32.49 -5.11 -8.11
N VAL A 345 31.57 -6.06 -8.20
CA VAL A 345 31.64 -7.37 -7.54
C VAL A 345 31.34 -8.49 -8.53
N ARG A 346 31.57 -9.73 -8.11
CA ARG A 346 31.25 -10.94 -8.86
C ARG A 346 30.26 -11.77 -8.06
N ALA A 347 29.10 -12.08 -8.63
CA ALA A 347 28.25 -13.15 -8.14
C ALA A 347 28.73 -14.47 -8.76
N VAL A 348 29.05 -15.44 -7.91
CA VAL A 348 29.70 -16.69 -8.32
C VAL A 348 28.78 -17.86 -8.05
N PHE A 349 28.58 -18.70 -9.07
CA PHE A 349 27.85 -19.95 -8.99
C PHE A 349 28.77 -21.11 -9.34
N VAL A 350 28.55 -22.28 -8.73
CA VAL A 350 29.19 -23.53 -9.13
C VAL A 350 28.24 -24.27 -10.05
N VAL A 351 28.75 -24.71 -11.20
CA VAL A 351 27.97 -25.31 -12.30
C VAL A 351 28.70 -26.56 -12.79
N PRO A 352 27.99 -27.66 -13.09
CA PRO A 352 28.58 -28.79 -13.82
C PRO A 352 29.22 -28.32 -15.14
N LYS A 353 30.33 -28.94 -15.54
CA LYS A 353 31.10 -28.54 -16.73
C LYS A 353 30.24 -28.53 -18.00
N ASP A 354 29.31 -29.48 -18.10
CA ASP A 354 28.47 -29.68 -19.28
C ASP A 354 27.10 -28.98 -19.18
N ALA A 355 26.77 -28.39 -18.03
CA ALA A 355 25.51 -27.65 -17.84
C ALA A 355 25.65 -26.19 -18.31
N THR A 356 24.63 -25.68 -18.98
CA THR A 356 24.55 -24.28 -19.42
C THR A 356 23.51 -23.53 -18.60
N ALA A 357 23.88 -22.40 -18.01
CA ALA A 357 22.96 -21.50 -17.34
C ALA A 357 22.02 -20.84 -18.36
N LYS A 358 20.72 -20.81 -18.02
CA LYS A 358 19.66 -20.12 -18.77
C LYS A 358 19.36 -18.77 -18.15
N THR A 359 19.12 -18.71 -16.84
CA THR A 359 18.80 -17.46 -16.15
C THR A 359 19.63 -17.29 -14.88
N ILE A 360 19.83 -16.03 -14.50
CA ILE A 360 20.31 -15.62 -13.16
C ILE A 360 19.31 -14.63 -12.60
N GLU A 361 18.86 -14.89 -11.39
CA GLU A 361 17.94 -14.05 -10.63
C GLU A 361 18.67 -13.36 -9.49
N PHE A 362 18.39 -12.09 -9.26
CA PHE A 362 18.89 -11.34 -8.11
C PHE A 362 17.76 -10.68 -7.33
N LYS A 363 17.85 -10.70 -6.01
CA LYS A 363 17.03 -9.89 -5.11
C LYS A 363 17.79 -9.47 -3.86
N GLU A 364 17.31 -8.44 -3.19
CA GLU A 364 17.82 -7.95 -1.92
C GLU A 364 16.68 -7.85 -0.89
N GLY A 365 16.61 -8.83 0.01
CA GLY A 365 15.59 -8.89 1.04
C GLY A 365 14.18 -8.91 0.43
N SER A 366 13.40 -7.86 0.69
CA SER A 366 12.03 -7.72 0.18
C SER A 366 11.91 -7.00 -1.16
N SER A 367 13.03 -6.76 -1.87
CA SER A 367 12.98 -6.16 -3.21
C SER A 367 12.29 -7.08 -4.22
N ARG A 368 12.02 -6.52 -5.40
CA ARG A 368 11.67 -7.30 -6.59
C ARG A 368 12.79 -8.27 -6.96
N VAL A 369 12.43 -9.30 -7.72
CA VAL A 369 13.38 -10.22 -8.34
C VAL A 369 13.72 -9.69 -9.73
N TYR A 370 15.01 -9.62 -10.04
CA TYR A 370 15.52 -9.20 -11.34
C TYR A 370 16.08 -10.41 -12.07
N ILE A 371 15.40 -10.83 -13.14
CA ILE A 371 15.68 -12.04 -13.90
C ILE A 371 16.47 -11.65 -15.15
N PHE A 372 17.71 -12.10 -15.25
CA PHE A 372 18.55 -11.90 -16.42
C PHE A 372 18.67 -13.21 -17.20
N GLU A 373 18.43 -13.15 -18.50
CA GLU A 373 18.78 -14.24 -19.41
C GLU A 373 20.30 -14.30 -19.58
N VAL A 374 20.87 -15.50 -19.49
CA VAL A 374 22.29 -15.74 -19.75
C VAL A 374 22.47 -15.99 -21.25
N PRO A 375 23.26 -15.17 -21.96
CA PRO A 375 23.52 -15.41 -23.37
C PRO A 375 24.15 -16.79 -23.58
N ALA A 376 23.72 -17.50 -24.62
CA ALA A 376 24.41 -18.71 -25.08
C ALA A 376 25.88 -18.37 -25.37
N GLN A 377 26.80 -19.13 -24.79
CA GLN A 377 28.26 -18.91 -24.88
C GLN A 377 28.93 -19.92 -25.78
#